data_AF-G5QL45-F1
#
_entry.id   AF-G5QL45-F1
#
_cell.length_a   1.000
_cell.length_b   1.000
_cell.length_c   1.000
_cell.angle_alpha   90.00
_cell.angle_beta   90.00
_cell.angle_gamma   90.00
#
_symmetry.space_group_name_H-M   'P 1'
#
loop_
_entity.id
_entity.type
_entity.pdbx_description
1 polymer ?
#
loop_
_entity_poly.entity_id
_entity_poly.type
_entity_poly.pdbx_seq_one_letter_code
_entity_poly.pdbx_strand_id
1 'polypeptide(L)'
;RADTARQALSASRLIVTKDLAQCVAISNQYGPEHLIIQTRNARDLVDAITSAGSVFLGDWSPESAGDYASGTNHVLPTYGYTATCSSLGLADFQKRMTVQELSKAGFSALASTIETLAAAERLTAHKNAVTLRVNALKEQA
;
A
#
# COMPACT_ATOMS: atom_id res chain seq x y z
N ARG A 1 -4.45 16.97 -34.58
CA ARG A 1 -5.60 16.58 -33.73
C ARG A 1 -5.42 17.22 -32.35
N ALA A 2 -5.64 18.54 -32.21
CA ALA A 2 -5.28 19.29 -31.00
C ALA A 2 -6.46 19.56 -30.06
N ASP A 3 -7.68 19.18 -30.45
CA ASP A 3 -8.91 19.66 -29.80
C ASP A 3 -9.07 19.10 -28.38
N THR A 4 -8.80 17.82 -28.17
CA THR A 4 -8.81 17.19 -26.84
C THR A 4 -7.77 17.83 -25.91
N ALA A 5 -6.54 18.03 -26.39
CA ALA A 5 -5.48 18.67 -25.60
C ALA A 5 -5.85 20.10 -25.23
N ARG A 6 -6.41 20.88 -26.17
CA ARG A 6 -6.88 22.24 -25.92
C ARG A 6 -7.97 22.29 -24.85
N GLN A 7 -8.92 21.36 -24.89
CA GLN A 7 -9.97 21.26 -23.88
C GLN A 7 -9.38 20.96 -22.50
N ALA A 8 -8.47 19.97 -22.38
CA ALA A 8 -7.84 19.62 -21.11
C ALA A 8 -7.01 20.78 -20.54
N LEU A 9 -6.27 21.51 -21.39
CA LEU A 9 -5.45 22.65 -20.98
C LEU A 9 -6.27 23.79 -20.36
N SER A 10 -7.58 23.91 -20.63
CA SER A 10 -8.44 24.91 -19.98
C SER A 10 -8.58 24.70 -18.46
N ALA A 11 -8.31 23.48 -17.96
CA ALA A 11 -8.27 23.14 -16.53
C ALA A 11 -6.82 23.00 -16.00
N SER A 12 -5.81 23.24 -16.85
CA SER A 12 -4.41 23.20 -16.42
C SER A 12 -4.09 24.35 -15.47
N ARG A 13 -3.10 24.13 -14.61
CA ARG A 13 -2.67 25.11 -13.61
C ARG A 13 -1.15 25.21 -13.67
N LEU A 14 -0.64 26.42 -13.90
CA LEU A 14 0.77 26.74 -13.75
C LEU A 14 0.94 27.50 -12.44
N ILE A 15 1.60 26.87 -11.47
CA ILE A 15 1.69 27.36 -10.09
C ILE A 15 3.16 27.70 -9.82
N VAL A 16 3.42 28.96 -9.52
CA VAL A 16 4.73 29.41 -9.01
C VAL A 16 4.72 29.26 -7.49
N THR A 17 5.73 28.56 -6.96
CA THR A 17 5.91 28.34 -5.52
C THR A 17 7.15 29.08 -5.04
N LYS A 18 7.31 29.16 -3.73
CA LYS A 18 8.50 29.73 -3.08
C LYS A 18 9.75 28.89 -3.34
N ASP A 19 9.63 27.57 -3.19
CA ASP A 19 10.74 26.61 -3.24
C ASP A 19 10.24 25.18 -3.52
N LEU A 20 11.18 24.23 -3.67
CA LEU A 20 10.87 22.82 -3.93
C LEU A 20 10.16 22.13 -2.76
N ALA A 21 10.41 22.55 -1.52
CA ALA A 21 9.72 21.97 -0.36
C ALA A 21 8.22 22.28 -0.44
N GLN A 22 7.84 23.49 -0.85
CA GLN A 22 6.45 23.84 -1.10
C GLN A 22 5.86 23.06 -2.30
N CYS A 23 6.63 22.83 -3.37
CA CYS A 23 6.19 21.97 -4.48
C CYS A 23 5.83 20.56 -4.01
N VAL A 24 6.70 19.94 -3.21
CA VAL A 24 6.49 18.61 -2.64
C VAL A 24 5.24 18.59 -1.75
N ALA A 25 5.08 19.59 -0.86
CA ALA A 25 3.91 19.67 0.01
C ALA A 25 2.59 19.76 -0.77
N ILE A 26 2.54 20.59 -1.82
CA ILE A 26 1.36 20.71 -2.70
C ILE A 26 1.10 19.39 -3.42
N SER A 27 2.15 18.76 -3.96
CA SER A 27 2.02 17.48 -4.68
C SER A 27 1.53 16.36 -3.78
N ASN A 28 2.06 16.24 -2.56
CA ASN A 28 1.62 15.26 -1.56
C ASN A 28 0.17 15.45 -1.16
N GLN A 29 -0.29 16.70 -1.00
CA GLN A 29 -1.69 16.99 -0.71
C GLN A 29 -2.61 16.63 -1.89
N TYR A 30 -2.12 16.78 -3.12
CA TYR A 30 -2.90 16.48 -4.33
C TYR A 30 -2.93 14.98 -4.67
N GLY A 31 -1.83 14.26 -4.45
CA GLY A 31 -1.69 12.84 -4.78
C GLY A 31 -1.84 12.56 -6.28
N PRO A 32 -0.97 13.09 -7.16
CA PRO A 32 -1.14 12.94 -8.60
C PRO A 32 -1.01 11.48 -9.07
N GLU A 33 -1.70 11.15 -10.15
CA GLU A 33 -1.54 9.86 -10.85
C GLU A 33 -0.10 9.69 -11.36
N HIS A 34 0.39 10.66 -12.13
CA HIS A 34 1.78 10.75 -12.58
C HIS A 34 2.48 11.96 -11.94
N LEU A 35 3.61 11.73 -11.28
CA LEU A 35 4.48 12.78 -10.74
C LEU A 35 5.80 12.82 -11.52
N ILE A 36 6.03 13.89 -12.26
CA ILE A 36 7.29 14.12 -12.98
C ILE A 36 8.14 15.14 -12.22
N ILE A 37 9.35 14.75 -11.83
CA ILE A 37 10.29 15.57 -11.07
C ILE A 37 11.48 15.94 -11.97
N GLN A 38 11.36 17.07 -12.68
CA GLN A 38 12.44 17.67 -13.47
C GLN A 38 13.19 18.71 -12.65
N THR A 39 13.98 18.23 -11.67
CA THR A 39 14.86 19.07 -10.85
C THR A 39 16.26 18.47 -10.83
N ARG A 40 17.27 19.28 -10.47
CA ARG A 40 18.68 18.86 -10.46
C ARG A 40 18.96 17.63 -9.58
N ASN A 41 18.27 17.53 -8.45
CA ASN A 41 18.40 16.44 -7.48
C ASN A 41 17.09 15.68 -7.30
N ALA A 42 16.43 15.32 -8.41
CA ALA A 42 15.08 14.73 -8.39
C ALA A 42 14.94 13.51 -7.47
N ARG A 43 15.97 12.65 -7.42
CA ARG A 43 15.99 11.44 -6.60
C ARG A 43 15.94 11.73 -5.10
N ASP A 44 16.58 12.81 -4.64
CA ASP A 44 16.64 13.19 -3.23
C ASP A 44 15.25 13.60 -2.69
N LEU A 45 14.33 13.97 -3.58
CA LEU A 45 12.97 14.37 -3.21
C LEU A 45 12.02 13.17 -3.01
N VAL A 46 12.38 11.98 -3.49
CA VAL A 46 11.49 10.81 -3.50
C VAL A 46 11.09 10.39 -2.09
N ASP A 47 12.02 10.44 -1.13
CA ASP A 47 11.75 10.08 0.27
C ASP A 47 10.74 11.03 0.93
N ALA A 48 10.57 12.25 0.39
CA ALA A 48 9.58 13.21 0.85
C ALA A 48 8.22 13.09 0.12
N ILE A 49 8.10 12.26 -0.92
CA ILE A 49 6.84 12.02 -1.63
C ILE A 49 6.02 10.98 -0.87
N THR A 50 4.83 11.37 -0.42
CA THR A 50 3.94 10.51 0.37
C THR A 50 2.74 9.99 -0.42
N SER A 51 2.43 10.58 -1.58
CA SER A 51 1.31 10.17 -2.42
C SER A 51 1.55 10.49 -3.89
N ALA A 52 1.67 9.45 -4.72
CA ALA A 52 1.69 9.50 -6.18
C ALA A 52 1.41 8.10 -6.74
N GLY A 53 0.85 7.99 -7.95
CA GLY A 53 0.64 6.69 -8.63
C GLY A 53 1.93 6.13 -9.21
N SER A 54 2.64 6.92 -10.02
CA SER A 54 3.96 6.61 -10.57
C SER A 54 4.84 7.85 -10.63
N VAL A 55 6.14 7.70 -10.38
CA VAL A 55 7.10 8.81 -10.25
C VAL A 55 8.19 8.72 -11.31
N PHE A 56 8.41 9.82 -12.03
CA PHE A 56 9.39 9.94 -13.11
C PHE A 56 10.47 10.95 -12.73
N LEU A 57 11.74 10.59 -12.90
CA LEU A 57 12.88 11.37 -12.39
C LEU A 57 13.77 11.90 -13.51
N GLY A 58 13.98 13.21 -13.53
CA GLY A 58 14.94 13.88 -14.42
C GLY A 58 14.51 13.98 -15.88
N ASP A 59 15.38 14.59 -16.68
CA ASP A 59 15.06 15.06 -18.03
C ASP A 59 14.75 13.94 -19.03
N TRP A 60 15.30 12.74 -18.79
CA TRP A 60 15.24 11.60 -19.71
C TRP A 60 14.17 10.56 -19.34
N SER A 61 13.28 10.89 -18.40
CA SER A 61 12.17 10.03 -17.97
C SER A 61 10.82 10.63 -18.37
N PRO A 62 10.49 10.75 -19.67
CA PRO A 62 9.18 11.22 -20.09
C PRO A 62 8.10 10.22 -19.68
N GLU A 63 6.87 10.70 -19.44
CA GLU A 63 5.71 9.87 -19.10
C GLU A 63 5.52 8.73 -20.12
N SER A 64 5.73 9.00 -21.40
CA SER A 64 5.65 8.01 -22.48
C SER A 64 6.59 6.81 -22.29
N ALA A 65 7.74 6.96 -21.63
CA ALA A 65 8.58 5.81 -21.33
C ALA A 65 7.88 4.86 -20.33
N GLY A 66 7.18 5.41 -19.33
CA GLY A 66 6.33 4.68 -18.39
C GLY A 66 5.15 4.00 -19.06
N ASP A 67 4.49 4.72 -19.97
CA ASP A 67 3.30 4.24 -20.67
C ASP A 67 3.57 3.02 -21.56
N TYR A 68 4.80 2.86 -22.06
CA TYR A 68 5.10 1.90 -23.11
C TYR A 68 6.14 0.84 -22.75
N ALA A 69 7.32 1.21 -22.22
CA ALA A 69 8.49 0.32 -22.31
C ALA A 69 9.48 0.35 -21.15
N SER A 70 9.31 1.22 -20.16
CA SER A 70 10.22 1.23 -19.00
C SER A 70 10.10 -0.03 -18.13
N GLY A 71 8.92 -0.67 -18.14
CA GLY A 71 8.59 -1.86 -17.34
C GLY A 71 7.66 -1.57 -16.15
N THR A 72 7.39 -0.30 -15.81
CA THR A 72 6.33 0.05 -14.85
C THR A 72 4.94 -0.17 -15.46
N ASN A 73 3.90 -0.30 -14.62
CA ASN A 73 2.53 -0.44 -15.09
C ASN A 73 1.86 0.93 -15.28
N HIS A 74 1.21 1.17 -16.42
CA HIS A 74 0.50 2.42 -16.71
C HIS A 74 -0.95 2.43 -16.21
N VAL A 75 -1.44 1.33 -15.62
CA VAL A 75 -2.77 1.30 -14.99
C VAL A 75 -2.60 1.79 -13.56
N LEU A 76 -2.96 3.05 -13.32
CA LEU A 76 -2.68 3.74 -12.07
C LEU A 76 -3.95 4.23 -11.36
N PRO A 77 -3.90 4.42 -10.03
CA PRO A 77 -4.94 5.12 -9.32
C PRO A 77 -4.90 6.61 -9.67
N THR A 78 -6.05 7.15 -10.04
CA THR A 78 -6.23 8.57 -10.40
C THR A 78 -7.34 9.20 -9.55
N TYR A 79 -7.70 10.45 -9.81
CA TYR A 79 -8.84 11.13 -9.15
C TYR A 79 -8.78 11.11 -7.60
N GLY A 80 -7.56 11.16 -7.05
CA GLY A 80 -7.31 11.14 -5.60
C GLY A 80 -7.24 9.75 -4.96
N TYR A 81 -7.48 8.67 -5.71
CA TYR A 81 -7.41 7.30 -5.17
C TYR A 81 -6.00 6.86 -4.76
N THR A 82 -4.96 7.59 -5.15
CA THR A 82 -3.58 7.44 -4.64
C THR A 82 -3.50 7.52 -3.11
N ALA A 83 -4.51 8.09 -2.44
CA ALA A 83 -4.59 8.12 -0.98
C ALA A 83 -4.58 6.72 -0.33
N THR A 84 -5.10 5.69 -1.02
CA THR A 84 -5.21 4.32 -0.48
C THR A 84 -4.93 3.21 -1.50
N CYS A 85 -5.00 3.51 -2.79
CA CYS A 85 -4.76 2.56 -3.87
C CYS A 85 -3.31 2.63 -4.36
N SER A 86 -2.82 1.51 -4.89
CA SER A 86 -1.49 1.39 -5.50
C SER A 86 -1.60 1.31 -7.02
N SER A 87 -0.47 1.54 -7.72
CA SER A 87 -0.31 1.14 -9.12
C SER A 87 -0.70 -0.33 -9.30
N LEU A 88 -1.37 -0.67 -10.41
CA LEU A 88 -1.69 -2.06 -10.73
C LEU A 88 -0.38 -2.87 -10.83
N GLY A 89 -0.30 -3.94 -10.07
CA GLY A 89 0.85 -4.82 -10.03
C GLY A 89 0.46 -6.28 -9.90
N LEU A 90 1.47 -7.12 -9.69
CA LEU A 90 1.24 -8.56 -9.50
C LEU A 90 0.37 -8.86 -8.26
N ALA A 91 0.34 -7.96 -7.28
CA ALA A 91 -0.47 -8.09 -6.07
C ALA A 91 -1.99 -8.11 -6.36
N ASP A 92 -2.44 -7.43 -7.41
CA ASP A 92 -3.87 -7.33 -7.76
C ASP A 92 -4.42 -8.61 -8.41
N PHE A 93 -3.54 -9.46 -8.91
CA PHE A 93 -3.88 -10.75 -9.52
C PHE A 93 -3.73 -11.93 -8.56
N GLN A 94 -3.50 -11.66 -7.28
CA GLN A 94 -3.34 -12.68 -6.24
C GLN A 94 -4.06 -12.28 -4.96
N LYS A 95 -4.06 -13.21 -4.00
CA LYS A 95 -4.54 -12.97 -2.63
C LYS A 95 -3.56 -13.59 -1.64
N ARG A 96 -3.27 -12.89 -0.55
CA ARG A 96 -2.46 -13.43 0.56
C ARG A 96 -3.32 -14.38 1.40
N MET A 97 -2.75 -15.52 1.77
CA MET A 97 -3.40 -16.54 2.61
C MET A 97 -2.48 -16.91 3.77
N THR A 98 -2.97 -16.83 5.00
CA THR A 98 -2.23 -17.22 6.21
C THR A 98 -2.47 -18.70 6.51
N VAL A 99 -1.43 -19.38 7.02
CA VAL A 99 -1.49 -20.78 7.45
C VAL A 99 -0.85 -20.87 8.84
N GLN A 100 -1.46 -21.63 9.75
CA GLN A 100 -0.89 -21.91 11.06
C GLN A 100 -0.98 -23.40 11.38
N GLU A 101 0.09 -23.92 11.97
CA GLU A 101 0.19 -25.27 12.52
C GLU A 101 0.87 -25.17 13.88
N LEU A 102 0.24 -25.72 14.92
CA LEU A 102 0.83 -25.79 16.25
C LEU A 102 1.17 -27.25 16.55
N SER A 103 2.42 -27.47 16.94
CA SER A 103 2.80 -28.74 17.56
C SER A 103 2.07 -28.91 18.89
N LYS A 104 2.02 -30.15 19.42
CA LYS A 104 1.46 -30.41 20.76
C LYS A 104 2.08 -29.48 21.82
N ALA A 105 3.42 -29.36 21.81
CA ALA A 105 4.15 -28.48 22.74
C ALA A 105 3.84 -26.99 22.52
N GLY A 106 3.79 -26.53 21.27
CA GLY A 106 3.46 -25.13 20.94
C GLY A 106 2.04 -24.76 21.36
N PHE A 107 1.07 -25.65 21.12
CA PHE A 107 -0.29 -25.49 21.61
C PHE A 107 -0.35 -25.43 23.14
N SER A 108 0.28 -26.38 23.83
CA SER A 108 0.30 -26.40 25.31
C SER A 108 0.90 -25.13 25.91
N ALA A 109 1.97 -24.58 25.31
CA ALA A 109 2.58 -23.34 25.76
C ALA A 109 1.66 -22.12 25.59
N LEU A 110 0.80 -22.11 24.57
CA LEU A 110 -0.11 -20.99 24.27
C LEU A 110 -1.51 -21.15 24.88
N ALA A 111 -1.89 -22.37 25.30
CA ALA A 111 -3.25 -22.71 25.70
C ALA A 111 -3.80 -21.80 26.80
N SER A 112 -3.01 -21.54 27.86
CA SER A 112 -3.46 -20.68 28.97
C SER A 112 -3.75 -19.26 28.51
N THR A 113 -2.94 -18.69 27.62
CA THR A 113 -3.16 -17.35 27.05
C THR A 113 -4.48 -17.30 26.30
N ILE A 114 -4.77 -18.30 25.46
CA ILE A 114 -6.00 -18.35 24.66
C ILE A 114 -7.22 -18.49 25.59
N GLU A 115 -7.15 -19.35 26.61
CA GLU A 115 -8.26 -19.51 27.55
C GLU A 115 -8.55 -18.23 28.34
N THR A 116 -7.51 -17.51 28.77
CA THR A 116 -7.66 -16.22 29.49
C THR A 116 -8.33 -15.17 28.59
N LEU A 117 -7.88 -15.03 27.34
CA LEU A 117 -8.46 -14.08 26.39
C LEU A 117 -9.93 -14.43 26.07
N ALA A 118 -10.20 -15.70 25.75
CA ALA A 118 -11.56 -16.16 25.44
C ALA A 118 -12.51 -16.01 26.64
N ALA A 119 -12.04 -16.20 27.87
CA ALA A 119 -12.83 -15.94 29.07
C ALA A 119 -13.13 -14.45 29.28
N ALA A 120 -12.14 -13.57 29.06
CA ALA A 120 -12.31 -12.13 29.15
C ALA A 120 -13.35 -11.60 28.14
N GLU A 121 -13.39 -12.17 26.94
CA GLU A 121 -14.38 -11.87 25.89
C GLU A 121 -15.72 -12.59 26.08
N ARG A 122 -15.87 -13.40 27.14
CA ARG A 122 -17.06 -14.24 27.41
C ARG A 122 -17.40 -15.22 26.28
N LEU A 123 -16.40 -15.65 25.51
CA LEU A 123 -16.53 -16.62 24.42
C LEU A 123 -16.26 -18.04 24.92
N THR A 124 -17.19 -18.59 25.70
CA THR A 124 -17.06 -19.92 26.33
C THR A 124 -16.73 -21.03 25.32
N ALA A 125 -17.32 -21.02 24.12
CA ALA A 125 -17.04 -22.03 23.10
C ALA A 125 -15.57 -21.99 22.62
N HIS A 126 -14.99 -20.80 22.47
CA HIS A 126 -13.59 -20.64 22.07
C HIS A 126 -12.65 -21.16 23.16
N LYS A 127 -12.94 -20.85 24.44
CA LYS A 127 -12.22 -21.40 25.58
C LYS A 127 -12.31 -22.93 25.61
N ASN A 128 -13.52 -23.48 25.49
CA ASN A 128 -13.76 -24.92 25.57
C ASN A 128 -13.03 -25.69 24.46
N ALA A 129 -12.86 -25.11 23.26
CA ALA A 129 -12.08 -25.73 22.18
C ALA A 129 -10.61 -25.96 22.58
N VAL A 130 -10.03 -25.09 23.41
CA VAL A 130 -8.69 -25.24 23.97
C VAL A 130 -8.70 -26.25 25.11
N THR A 131 -9.62 -26.09 26.07
CA THR A 131 -9.72 -26.96 27.26
C THR A 131 -9.86 -28.44 26.89
N LEU A 132 -10.68 -28.77 25.88
CA LEU A 132 -10.83 -30.16 25.40
C LEU A 132 -9.51 -30.76 24.89
N ARG A 133 -8.70 -29.98 24.17
CA ARG A 133 -7.40 -30.45 23.66
C ARG A 133 -6.36 -30.56 24.77
N VAL A 134 -6.36 -29.62 25.72
CA VAL A 134 -5.51 -29.71 26.92
C VAL A 134 -5.82 -30.98 27.71
N ASN A 135 -7.10 -31.30 27.90
CA ASN A 135 -7.52 -32.51 28.60
C ASN A 135 -7.10 -33.78 27.83
N ALA A 136 -7.34 -33.83 26.51
CA ALA A 136 -6.91 -34.97 25.69
C ALA A 136 -5.39 -35.19 25.71
N LEU A 137 -4.57 -34.13 25.79
CA LEU A 137 -3.12 -34.25 25.94
C LEU A 137 -2.70 -34.78 27.31
N LYS A 138 -3.41 -34.40 28.38
CA LYS A 138 -3.19 -34.93 29.74
C LYS A 138 -3.58 -36.41 29.86
N GLU A 139 -4.62 -36.86 29.14
CA GLU A 139 -5.05 -38.26 29.12
C GLU A 139 -4.12 -39.18 28.31
N GLN A 140 -3.37 -38.64 27.35
CA GLN A 140 -2.39 -39.38 26.54
C GLN A 140 -1.01 -39.50 27.19
N ALA A 141 -0.73 -38.69 28.22
CA ALA A 141 0.53 -38.67 28.96
C ALA A 141 0.49 -39.61 30.15
#